data_AF-X1V6J5-F1
#
_entry.id   AF-X1V6J5-F1
#
_cell.length_a   1.000
_cell.length_b   1.000
_cell.length_c   1.000
_cell.angle_alpha   90.00
_cell.angle_beta   90.00
_cell.angle_gamma   90.00
#
_symmetry.space_group_name_H-M   'P 1'
#
loop_
_entity.id
_entity.type
_entity.pdbx_description
1 polymer ?
#
loop_
_entity_poly.entity_id
_entity_poly.type
_entity_poly.pdbx_seq_one_letter_code
_entity_poly.pdbx_strand_id
1 'polypeptide(L)'
;PKLVDDLLAEYSFKTMRDNEECLVYEDGVYMPLGEATIKEECEKRVPKKFIHTHDINEIIGHIERSTYVKRPKFNSEKGVLNLENGLYNIQTGKLNPHTPEFLSNIRIPVIYDPDTDCPRVRRFFIEVLRQEDIPVIEELFGYCLIPDYTIQRAFLFLGDGANGKSTLLELLKHLIGADNCTNMSLQAIEYQRFAKAALFGKLANIYADIPATRMEHVGVFKTLTGGDTVGAEKKFKDGFSFNNTARLIFSTNKPPKVEEDTLAFWR
;
A
#
# COMPACT_ATOMS: atom_id res chain seq x y z
N PRO A 1 7.21 -4.06 34.95
CA PRO A 1 6.76 -2.65 35.09
C PRO A 1 7.75 -1.66 34.49
N LYS A 2 8.96 -1.50 35.04
CA LYS A 2 9.91 -0.48 34.58
C LYS A 2 10.30 -0.59 33.10
N LEU A 3 10.58 -1.80 32.62
CA LEU A 3 10.96 -2.01 31.21
C LEU A 3 9.82 -1.70 30.22
N VAL A 4 8.55 -1.91 30.61
CA VAL A 4 7.39 -1.55 29.78
C VAL A 4 7.30 -0.03 29.64
N ASP A 5 7.43 0.69 30.76
CA ASP A 5 7.38 2.15 30.79
C ASP A 5 8.55 2.77 30.00
N ASP A 6 9.75 2.21 30.14
CA ASP A 6 10.95 2.62 29.40
C ASP A 6 10.74 2.44 27.88
N LEU A 7 10.23 1.27 27.44
CA LEU A 7 9.95 1.01 26.02
C LEU A 7 8.86 1.93 25.46
N LEU A 8 7.81 2.22 26.21
CA LEU A 8 6.73 3.13 25.79
C LEU A 8 7.17 4.61 25.76
N ALA A 9 8.21 4.97 26.51
CA ALA A 9 8.79 6.31 26.49
C ALA A 9 9.73 6.52 25.29
N GLU A 10 10.42 5.46 24.85
CA GLU A 10 11.41 5.53 23.76
C GLU A 10 10.82 5.21 22.39
N TYR A 11 9.80 4.35 22.33
CA TYR A 11 9.20 3.87 21.10
C TYR A 11 7.71 4.20 21.04
N SER A 12 7.25 4.54 19.84
CA SER A 12 5.82 4.67 19.58
C SER A 12 5.27 3.36 19.01
N PHE A 13 4.66 2.56 19.88
CA PHE A 13 3.94 1.35 19.47
C PHE A 13 2.46 1.63 19.23
N LYS A 14 1.86 0.85 18.31
CA LYS A 14 0.41 0.81 18.07
C LYS A 14 -0.01 -0.61 17.76
N THR A 15 -0.99 -1.13 18.51
CA THR A 15 -1.54 -2.45 18.27
C THR A 15 -2.89 -2.37 17.59
N MET A 16 -3.01 -3.04 16.45
CA MET A 16 -4.25 -3.12 15.69
C MET A 16 -5.29 -3.93 16.48
N ARG A 17 -6.39 -3.27 16.86
CA ARG A 17 -7.41 -3.87 17.76
C ARG A 17 -8.14 -5.08 17.14
N ASP A 18 -8.16 -5.20 15.83
CA ASP A 18 -8.90 -6.23 15.11
C ASP A 18 -8.12 -7.54 14.92
N ASN A 19 -6.78 -7.50 14.94
CA ASN A 19 -5.94 -8.69 14.71
C ASN A 19 -4.71 -8.78 15.64
N GLU A 20 -4.61 -7.90 16.63
CA GLU A 20 -3.51 -7.79 17.60
C GLU A 20 -2.12 -7.59 16.96
N GLU A 21 -2.05 -7.15 15.71
CA GLU A 21 -0.78 -6.86 15.04
C GLU A 21 -0.12 -5.63 15.67
N CYS A 22 1.02 -5.83 16.34
CA CYS A 22 1.79 -4.79 17.00
C CYS A 22 2.74 -4.09 16.00
N LEU A 23 2.53 -2.80 15.80
CA LEU A 23 3.34 -1.94 14.95
C LEU A 23 4.27 -1.05 15.78
N VAL A 24 5.42 -0.71 15.22
CA VAL A 24 6.36 0.28 15.77
C VAL A 24 6.58 1.41 14.77
N TYR A 25 6.65 2.63 15.26
CA TYR A 25 6.99 3.79 14.47
C TYR A 25 8.51 3.88 14.28
N GLU A 26 8.95 3.95 13.03
CA GLU A 26 10.36 4.08 12.66
C GLU A 26 10.44 4.85 11.34
N ASP A 27 11.37 5.81 11.26
CA ASP A 27 11.60 6.67 10.08
C ASP A 27 10.32 7.27 9.45
N GLY A 28 9.38 7.74 10.25
CA GLY A 28 8.18 8.40 9.72
C GLY A 28 7.00 7.48 9.39
N VAL A 29 7.11 6.17 9.61
CA VAL A 29 6.06 5.20 9.26
C VAL A 29 5.92 4.09 10.31
N TYR A 30 4.72 3.56 10.48
CA TYR A 30 4.47 2.39 11.31
C TYR A 30 4.70 1.09 10.54
N MET A 31 5.60 0.25 11.05
CA MET A 31 5.97 -1.03 10.46
C MET A 31 5.51 -2.21 11.34
N PRO A 32 5.20 -3.38 10.74
CA PRO A 32 4.76 -4.59 11.46
C PRO A 32 5.94 -5.32 12.13
N LEU A 33 6.72 -4.59 12.91
CA LEU A 33 7.93 -5.04 13.60
C LEU A 33 7.86 -4.81 15.12
N GLY A 34 6.69 -4.48 15.67
CA GLY A 34 6.53 -4.12 17.08
C GLY A 34 7.01 -5.23 18.02
N GLU A 35 6.50 -6.45 17.85
CA GLU A 35 6.94 -7.60 18.65
C GLU A 35 8.45 -7.87 18.52
N ALA A 36 9.00 -7.81 17.30
CA ALA A 36 10.41 -8.07 17.06
C ALA A 36 11.28 -7.02 17.77
N THR A 37 10.91 -5.75 17.66
CA THR A 37 11.58 -4.64 18.35
C THR A 37 11.56 -4.81 19.86
N ILE A 38 10.40 -5.17 20.43
CA ILE A 38 10.27 -5.43 21.87
C ILE A 38 11.19 -6.58 22.30
N LYS A 39 11.20 -7.70 21.55
CA LYS A 39 12.06 -8.86 21.84
C LYS A 39 13.54 -8.48 21.81
N GLU A 40 13.97 -7.75 20.78
CA GLU A 40 15.36 -7.29 20.65
C GLU A 40 15.77 -6.34 21.77
N GLU A 41 14.93 -5.37 22.12
CA GLU A 41 15.23 -4.41 23.18
C GLU A 41 15.27 -5.06 24.57
N CYS A 42 14.40 -6.04 24.83
CA CYS A 42 14.46 -6.82 26.06
C CYS A 42 15.81 -7.55 26.21
N GLU A 43 16.27 -8.21 25.14
CA GLU A 43 17.54 -8.95 25.10
C GLU A 43 18.78 -8.03 25.17
N LYS A 44 18.69 -6.81 24.63
CA LYS A 44 19.77 -5.80 24.73
C LYS A 44 19.90 -5.24 26.15
N ARG A 45 18.78 -5.00 26.83
CA ARG A 45 18.75 -4.31 28.14
C ARG A 45 18.91 -5.24 29.32
N VAL A 46 18.48 -6.50 29.19
CA VAL A 46 18.52 -7.48 30.29
C VAL A 46 19.33 -8.69 29.87
N PRO A 47 20.38 -9.07 30.62
CA PRO A 47 21.16 -10.27 30.31
C PRO A 47 20.27 -11.52 30.29
N LYS A 48 20.46 -12.39 29.29
CA LYS A 48 19.73 -13.66 29.06
C LYS A 48 19.50 -14.57 30.28
N LYS A 49 20.36 -14.47 31.29
CA LYS A 49 20.22 -15.25 32.53
C LYS A 49 19.15 -14.73 33.49
N PHE A 50 18.62 -13.53 33.24
CA PHE A 50 17.67 -12.82 34.10
C PHE A 50 16.33 -12.52 33.42
N ILE A 51 16.19 -12.86 32.13
CA ILE A 51 14.95 -12.67 31.39
C ILE A 51 14.64 -13.94 30.61
N HIS A 52 13.44 -14.47 30.83
CA HIS A 52 12.95 -15.67 30.17
C HIS A 52 11.91 -15.30 29.12
N THR A 53 11.60 -16.24 28.22
CA THR A 53 10.58 -16.06 27.18
C THR A 53 9.22 -15.66 27.77
N HIS A 54 8.87 -16.17 28.94
CA HIS A 54 7.63 -15.80 29.63
C HIS A 54 7.58 -14.30 29.97
N ASP A 55 8.67 -13.75 30.52
CA ASP A 55 8.75 -12.33 30.89
C ASP A 55 8.61 -11.43 29.65
N ILE A 56 9.27 -11.81 28.55
CA ILE A 56 9.18 -11.08 27.27
C ILE A 56 7.75 -11.08 26.74
N ASN A 57 7.06 -12.23 26.80
CA ASN A 57 5.67 -12.34 26.38
C ASN A 57 4.72 -11.51 27.27
N GLU A 58 4.98 -11.41 28.58
CA GLU A 58 4.24 -10.51 29.46
C GLU A 58 4.44 -9.05 29.06
N ILE A 59 5.68 -8.63 28.79
CA ILE A 59 6.01 -7.27 28.33
C ILE A 59 5.29 -6.94 27.03
N ILE A 60 5.37 -7.82 26.03
CA ILE A 60 4.64 -7.67 24.75
C ILE A 60 3.15 -7.46 25.02
N GLY A 61 2.53 -8.36 25.79
CA GLY A 61 1.11 -8.27 26.08
C GLY A 61 0.72 -6.99 26.83
N HIS A 62 1.58 -6.48 27.71
CA HIS A 62 1.34 -5.19 28.38
C HIS A 62 1.40 -4.01 27.42
N ILE A 63 2.40 -3.97 26.52
CA ILE A 63 2.53 -2.92 25.50
C ILE A 63 1.34 -2.96 24.55
N GLU A 64 0.96 -4.15 24.06
CA GLU A 64 -0.16 -4.31 23.14
C GLU A 64 -1.48 -3.82 23.72
N ARG A 65 -1.80 -4.24 24.95
CA ARG A 65 -3.02 -3.82 25.65
C ARG A 65 -3.06 -2.32 25.94
N SER A 66 -1.90 -1.68 26.03
CA SER A 66 -1.77 -0.24 26.31
C SER A 66 -1.77 0.63 25.06
N THR A 67 -1.64 0.05 23.87
CA THR A 67 -1.40 0.78 22.61
C THR A 67 -2.45 0.50 21.53
N TYR A 68 -3.60 -0.06 21.91
CA TYR A 68 -4.67 -0.38 20.97
C TYR A 68 -5.15 0.82 20.15
N VAL A 69 -5.30 0.58 18.85
CA VAL A 69 -5.86 1.54 17.91
C VAL A 69 -6.75 0.84 16.88
N LYS A 70 -7.79 1.54 16.43
CA LYS A 70 -8.68 1.03 15.38
C LYS A 70 -7.99 1.19 14.03
N ARG A 71 -8.00 0.14 13.19
CA ARG A 71 -7.41 0.15 11.84
C ARG A 71 -7.82 1.35 10.97
N PRO A 72 -9.09 1.81 10.95
CA PRO A 72 -9.48 2.96 10.13
C PRO A 72 -8.85 4.30 10.52
N LYS A 73 -8.14 4.39 11.65
CA LYS A 73 -7.34 5.57 11.99
C LYS A 73 -6.03 5.63 11.22
N PHE A 74 -5.55 4.52 10.67
CA PHE A 74 -4.36 4.52 9.82
C PHE A 74 -4.71 5.03 8.43
N ASN A 75 -3.85 5.91 7.91
CA ASN A 75 -3.99 6.54 6.59
C ASN A 75 -5.34 7.24 6.38
N SER A 76 -5.96 7.77 7.44
CA SER A 76 -7.25 8.44 7.34
C SER A 76 -7.15 9.81 6.64
N GLU A 77 -6.01 10.49 6.76
CA GLU A 77 -5.84 11.84 6.26
C GLU A 77 -5.38 11.87 4.79
N LYS A 78 -6.34 11.77 3.88
CA LYS A 78 -6.11 11.71 2.42
C LYS A 78 -5.42 12.94 1.82
N GLY A 79 -5.45 14.08 2.50
CA GLY A 79 -4.83 15.32 2.06
C GLY A 79 -3.34 15.45 2.40
N VAL A 80 -2.75 14.45 3.06
CA VAL A 80 -1.34 14.46 3.47
C VAL A 80 -0.63 13.22 2.93
N LEU A 81 0.43 13.44 2.16
CA LEU A 81 1.32 12.38 1.70
C LEU A 81 2.44 12.18 2.72
N ASN A 82 2.67 10.94 3.12
CA ASN A 82 3.83 10.57 3.91
C ASN A 82 5.02 10.30 2.98
N LEU A 83 5.91 11.28 2.84
CA LEU A 83 7.06 11.25 1.94
C LEU A 83 8.33 10.88 2.72
N GLU A 84 9.44 10.68 2.03
CA GLU A 84 10.72 10.29 2.67
C GLU A 84 11.24 11.38 3.60
N ASN A 85 11.02 12.66 3.27
CA ASN A 85 11.50 13.81 4.05
C ASN A 85 10.43 14.51 4.88
N GLY A 86 9.20 13.97 4.99
CA GLY A 86 8.18 14.53 5.86
C GLY A 86 6.74 14.27 5.42
N LEU A 87 5.82 14.99 6.07
CA LEU A 87 4.38 14.96 5.83
C LEU A 87 3.98 16.14 4.93
N TYR A 88 3.74 15.87 3.66
CA TYR A 88 3.40 16.87 2.66
C TYR A 88 1.89 17.04 2.51
N ASN A 89 1.37 18.22 2.86
CA ASN A 89 -0.03 18.53 2.71
C ASN A 89 -0.32 19.09 1.31
N ILE A 90 -1.08 18.32 0.51
CA ILE A 90 -1.33 18.63 -0.91
C ILE A 90 -2.23 19.87 -1.12
N GLN A 91 -3.00 20.27 -0.11
CA GLN A 91 -3.88 21.44 -0.19
C GLN A 91 -3.13 22.74 0.11
N THR A 92 -2.17 22.70 1.03
CA THR A 92 -1.43 23.88 1.51
C THR A 92 -0.03 23.99 0.90
N GLY A 93 0.49 22.92 0.29
CA GLY A 93 1.85 22.85 -0.23
C GLY A 93 2.93 22.82 0.87
N LYS A 94 2.56 22.56 2.13
CA LYS A 94 3.50 22.57 3.26
C LYS A 94 4.04 21.17 3.55
N LEU A 95 5.36 21.08 3.69
CA LEU A 95 6.07 19.91 4.22
C LEU A 95 6.31 20.10 5.72
N ASN A 96 5.79 19.20 6.55
CA ASN A 96 6.02 19.19 7.98
C ASN A 96 6.93 18.01 8.37
N PRO A 97 7.66 18.08 9.50
CA PRO A 97 8.38 16.93 10.02
C PRO A 97 7.46 15.74 10.26
N HIS A 98 8.04 14.53 10.16
CA HIS A 98 7.36 13.32 10.58
C HIS A 98 7.01 13.36 12.07
N THR A 99 5.89 12.73 12.42
CA THR A 99 5.42 12.64 13.80
C THR A 99 4.66 11.33 14.04
N PRO A 100 4.85 10.63 15.17
CA PRO A 100 4.18 9.35 15.45
C PRO A 100 2.66 9.49 15.66
N GLU A 101 2.16 10.70 15.84
CA GLU A 101 0.73 11.03 15.90
C GLU A 101 0.06 10.90 14.52
N PHE A 102 0.83 11.02 13.44
CA PHE A 102 0.36 10.73 12.09
C PHE A 102 0.41 9.21 11.85
N LEU A 103 -0.73 8.56 12.07
CA LEU A 103 -0.86 7.12 11.94
C LEU A 103 -0.85 6.72 10.46
N SER A 104 0.34 6.39 9.94
CA SER A 104 0.49 5.87 8.59
C SER A 104 1.39 4.65 8.57
N ASN A 105 0.98 3.65 7.79
CA ASN A 105 1.78 2.46 7.48
C ASN A 105 2.17 2.42 6.00
N ILE A 106 2.08 3.58 5.32
CA ILE A 106 2.47 3.80 3.93
C ILE A 106 3.43 4.98 3.95
N ARG A 107 4.59 4.82 3.31
CA ARG A 107 5.52 5.92 3.04
C ARG A 107 5.93 5.85 1.58
N ILE A 108 5.91 6.99 0.92
CA ILE A 108 6.31 7.15 -0.47
C ILE A 108 7.80 7.52 -0.46
N PRO A 109 8.67 6.75 -1.12
CA PRO A 109 10.13 6.92 -1.06
C PRO A 109 10.59 8.05 -2.00
N VAL A 110 10.05 9.23 -1.77
CA VAL A 110 10.31 10.44 -2.55
C VAL A 110 10.65 11.56 -1.60
N ILE A 111 11.75 12.26 -1.88
CA ILE A 111 12.10 13.52 -1.23
C ILE A 111 11.39 14.63 -1.98
N TYR A 112 10.51 15.37 -1.30
CA TYR A 112 9.87 16.55 -1.88
C TYR A 112 10.82 17.74 -1.88
N ASP A 113 11.01 18.32 -3.05
CA ASP A 113 11.72 19.58 -3.30
C ASP A 113 10.89 20.46 -4.24
N PRO A 114 10.40 21.63 -3.79
CA PRO A 114 9.57 22.51 -4.61
C PRO A 114 10.32 23.12 -5.81
N ASP A 115 11.66 23.12 -5.80
CA ASP A 115 12.48 23.71 -6.86
C ASP A 115 12.92 22.67 -7.92
N THR A 116 12.62 21.39 -7.71
CA THR A 116 12.99 20.31 -8.63
C THR A 116 12.01 20.19 -9.81
N ASP A 117 12.55 20.14 -11.03
CA ASP A 117 11.83 19.82 -12.27
C ASP A 117 12.10 18.38 -12.73
N CYS A 118 11.22 17.82 -13.57
CA CYS A 118 11.29 16.46 -14.10
C CYS A 118 11.37 16.40 -15.64
N PRO A 119 12.30 17.11 -16.31
CA PRO A 119 12.31 17.27 -17.77
C PRO A 119 12.45 15.95 -18.53
N ARG A 120 13.16 14.95 -17.96
CA ARG A 120 13.29 13.61 -18.55
C ARG A 120 11.97 12.84 -18.55
N VAL A 121 11.19 12.96 -17.47
CA VAL A 121 9.87 12.31 -17.37
C VAL A 121 8.89 12.96 -18.32
N ARG A 122 8.84 14.30 -18.36
CA ARG A 122 8.00 15.06 -19.30
C ARG A 122 8.31 14.72 -20.74
N ARG A 123 9.60 14.66 -21.10
CA ARG A 123 10.05 14.24 -22.43
C ARG A 123 9.62 12.80 -22.74
N PHE A 124 9.83 11.87 -21.81
CA PHE A 124 9.39 10.49 -21.96
C PHE A 124 7.88 10.39 -22.22
N PHE A 125 7.05 11.14 -21.49
CA PHE A 125 5.60 11.17 -21.71
C PHE A 125 5.24 11.66 -23.12
N ILE A 126 5.88 12.73 -23.60
CA ILE A 126 5.67 13.24 -24.96
C ILE A 126 6.11 12.23 -26.03
N GLU A 127 7.15 11.44 -25.75
CA GLU A 127 7.69 10.45 -26.70
C GLU A 127 6.83 9.18 -26.80
N VAL A 128 6.15 8.77 -25.72
CA VAL A 128 5.46 7.45 -25.65
C VAL A 128 3.94 7.54 -25.56
N LEU A 129 3.37 8.70 -25.23
CA LEU A 129 1.93 8.93 -25.09
C LEU A 129 1.41 9.89 -26.15
N ARG A 130 0.11 9.81 -26.45
CA ARG A 130 -0.57 10.88 -27.18
C ARG A 130 -0.74 12.07 -26.25
N GLN A 131 -0.72 13.29 -26.79
CA GLN A 131 -0.83 14.49 -25.96
C GLN A 131 -2.11 14.51 -25.09
N GLU A 132 -3.21 13.98 -25.61
CA GLU A 132 -4.49 13.84 -24.89
C GLU A 132 -4.46 12.83 -23.73
N ASP A 133 -3.56 11.85 -23.75
CA ASP A 133 -3.44 10.82 -22.70
C ASP A 133 -2.56 11.28 -21.54
N ILE A 134 -1.68 12.28 -21.73
CA ILE A 134 -0.72 12.74 -20.71
C ILE A 134 -1.43 13.16 -19.41
N PRO A 135 -2.48 14.00 -19.42
CA PRO A 135 -3.18 14.38 -18.19
C PRO A 135 -3.79 13.19 -17.47
N VAL A 136 -4.31 12.20 -18.20
CA VAL A 136 -4.89 10.98 -17.61
C VAL A 136 -3.83 10.13 -16.91
N ILE A 137 -2.63 10.06 -17.48
CA ILE A 137 -1.49 9.37 -16.86
C ILE A 137 -1.00 10.13 -15.61
N GLU A 138 -0.95 11.45 -15.65
CA GLU A 138 -0.61 12.27 -14.47
C GLU A 138 -1.66 12.11 -13.36
N GLU A 139 -2.95 12.10 -13.70
CA GLU A 139 -4.05 11.82 -12.77
C GLU A 139 -3.97 10.40 -12.20
N LEU A 140 -3.64 9.40 -13.01
CA LEU A 140 -3.41 8.03 -12.53
C LEU A 140 -2.24 8.00 -11.52
N PHE A 141 -1.14 8.68 -11.83
CA PHE A 141 0.03 8.73 -10.96
C PHE A 141 -0.32 9.42 -9.64
N GLY A 142 -1.00 10.56 -9.69
CA GLY A 142 -1.48 11.27 -8.50
C GLY A 142 -2.47 10.44 -7.70
N TYR A 143 -3.39 9.76 -8.38
CA TYR A 143 -4.34 8.86 -7.74
C TYR A 143 -3.59 7.74 -7.02
N CYS A 144 -2.53 7.17 -7.62
CA CYS A 144 -1.60 6.18 -7.05
C CYS A 144 -0.83 6.62 -5.79
N LEU A 145 -0.86 7.90 -5.39
CA LEU A 145 -0.22 8.38 -4.16
C LEU A 145 -1.13 8.31 -2.91
N ILE A 146 -2.45 8.22 -3.08
CA ILE A 146 -3.41 8.34 -1.98
C ILE A 146 -4.08 6.97 -1.71
N PRO A 147 -4.19 6.48 -0.47
CA PRO A 147 -4.86 5.20 -0.18
C PRO A 147 -6.39 5.33 -0.25
N ASP A 148 -6.90 5.65 -1.43
CA ASP A 148 -8.31 5.86 -1.74
C ASP A 148 -8.71 5.10 -3.02
N TYR A 149 -9.99 4.72 -3.10
CA TYR A 149 -10.55 4.03 -4.27
C TYR A 149 -11.82 4.70 -4.84
N THR A 150 -12.06 5.98 -4.53
CA THR A 150 -13.31 6.68 -4.89
C THR A 150 -13.60 6.77 -6.39
N ILE A 151 -12.58 6.73 -7.25
CA ILE A 151 -12.75 6.80 -8.71
C ILE A 151 -13.29 5.48 -9.27
N GLN A 152 -13.10 4.35 -8.57
CA GLN A 152 -13.63 3.04 -8.97
C GLN A 152 -13.25 2.62 -10.40
N ARG A 153 -11.95 2.73 -10.73
CA ARG A 153 -11.40 2.38 -12.05
C ARG A 153 -10.28 1.37 -11.95
N ALA A 154 -10.13 0.59 -13.02
CA ALA A 154 -8.92 -0.16 -13.34
C ALA A 154 -8.35 0.39 -14.64
N PHE A 155 -7.03 0.24 -14.83
CA PHE A 155 -6.31 0.81 -15.95
C PHE A 155 -5.68 -0.31 -16.77
N LEU A 156 -5.96 -0.33 -18.08
CA LEU A 156 -5.40 -1.29 -19.02
C LEU A 156 -4.62 -0.54 -20.10
N PHE A 157 -3.31 -0.75 -20.10
CA PHE A 157 -2.40 -0.20 -21.10
C PHE A 157 -2.30 -1.13 -22.29
N LEU A 158 -2.85 -0.70 -23.43
CA LEU A 158 -2.83 -1.45 -24.68
C LEU A 158 -1.71 -0.98 -25.61
N GLY A 159 -1.04 -1.92 -26.27
CA GLY A 159 -0.30 -1.62 -27.50
C GLY A 159 0.64 -2.75 -27.87
N ASP A 160 1.12 -2.76 -29.10
CA ASP A 160 2.14 -3.72 -29.51
C ASP A 160 3.46 -3.45 -28.75
N GLY A 161 4.28 -4.47 -28.50
CA GLY A 161 5.45 -4.36 -27.61
C GLY A 161 6.44 -3.24 -27.97
N ALA A 162 7.36 -2.92 -27.05
CA ALA A 162 8.41 -1.89 -27.21
C ALA A 162 7.96 -0.42 -27.25
N ASN A 163 6.73 -0.10 -26.81
CA ASN A 163 6.18 1.27 -26.79
C ASN A 163 6.33 2.01 -25.43
N GLY A 164 7.32 1.67 -24.60
CA GLY A 164 7.54 2.34 -23.31
C GLY A 164 6.56 2.00 -22.18
N LYS A 165 5.58 1.11 -22.38
CA LYS A 165 4.62 0.68 -21.34
C LYS A 165 5.30 0.15 -20.06
N SER A 166 6.24 -0.77 -20.21
CA SER A 166 6.95 -1.35 -19.06
C SER A 166 7.76 -0.28 -18.34
N THR A 167 8.37 0.66 -19.06
CA THR A 167 9.09 1.80 -18.50
C THR A 167 8.16 2.74 -17.73
N LEU A 168 6.95 3.00 -18.23
CA LEU A 168 5.95 3.81 -17.55
C LEU A 168 5.46 3.16 -16.25
N LEU A 169 5.18 1.85 -16.29
CA LEU A 169 4.76 1.09 -15.10
C LEU A 169 5.89 0.99 -14.06
N GLU A 170 7.13 0.82 -14.49
CA GLU A 170 8.28 0.87 -13.60
C GLU A 170 8.50 2.27 -13.01
N LEU A 171 8.31 3.34 -13.78
CA LEU A 171 8.36 4.71 -13.27
C LEU A 171 7.32 4.93 -12.16
N LEU A 172 6.07 4.49 -12.37
CA LEU A 172 5.02 4.54 -11.36
C LEU A 172 5.42 3.77 -10.11
N LYS A 173 5.92 2.54 -10.26
CA LYS A 173 6.35 1.68 -9.14
C LYS A 173 7.49 2.33 -8.34
N HIS A 174 8.45 2.98 -9.00
CA HIS A 174 9.51 3.71 -8.32
C HIS A 174 8.98 4.95 -7.59
N LEU A 175 8.04 5.68 -8.20
CA LEU A 175 7.41 6.85 -7.59
C LEU A 175 6.68 6.48 -6.29
N ILE A 176 5.84 5.43 -6.32
CA ILE A 176 5.03 5.05 -5.15
C ILE A 176 5.77 4.12 -4.19
N GLY A 177 6.89 3.53 -4.60
CA GLY A 177 7.68 2.57 -3.83
C GLY A 177 7.22 1.13 -4.03
N ALA A 178 8.19 0.23 -4.21
CA ALA A 178 7.92 -1.19 -4.46
C ALA A 178 7.14 -1.87 -3.32
N ASP A 179 7.37 -1.45 -2.07
CA ASP A 179 6.64 -1.98 -0.90
C ASP A 179 5.16 -1.59 -0.89
N ASN A 180 4.78 -0.54 -1.61
CA ASN A 180 3.38 -0.12 -1.76
C ASN A 180 2.70 -0.79 -2.96
N CYS A 181 3.41 -1.66 -3.68
CA CYS A 181 2.94 -2.37 -4.86
C CYS A 181 2.73 -3.86 -4.61
N THR A 182 1.95 -4.48 -5.50
CA THR A 182 1.90 -5.92 -5.72
C THR A 182 1.79 -6.20 -7.21
N ASN A 183 1.94 -7.47 -7.62
CA ASN A 183 1.99 -7.92 -9.01
C ASN A 183 1.13 -9.16 -9.23
N MET A 184 -0.07 -9.19 -8.66
CA MET A 184 -1.00 -10.30 -8.86
C MET A 184 -1.65 -10.19 -10.25
N SER A 185 -1.66 -11.29 -10.99
CA SER A 185 -2.47 -11.39 -12.20
C SER A 185 -3.95 -11.40 -11.83
N LEU A 186 -4.81 -11.03 -12.78
CA LEU A 186 -6.25 -11.09 -12.54
C LEU A 186 -6.71 -12.52 -12.23
N GLN A 187 -6.16 -13.51 -12.92
CA GLN A 187 -6.46 -14.92 -12.66
C GLN A 187 -5.99 -15.36 -11.27
N ALA A 188 -4.83 -14.89 -10.81
CA ALA A 188 -4.38 -15.19 -9.45
C ALA A 188 -5.34 -14.62 -8.42
N ILE A 189 -5.79 -13.37 -8.60
CA ILE A 189 -6.77 -12.72 -7.73
C ILE A 189 -8.10 -13.49 -7.70
N GLU A 190 -8.54 -14.01 -8.85
CA GLU A 190 -9.80 -14.76 -8.98
C GLU A 190 -9.73 -16.16 -8.34
N TYR A 191 -8.70 -16.95 -8.65
CA TYR A 191 -8.67 -18.38 -8.31
C TYR A 191 -7.81 -18.71 -7.08
N GLN A 192 -6.83 -17.89 -6.72
CA GLN A 192 -5.95 -18.17 -5.58
C GLN A 192 -6.51 -17.57 -4.30
N ARG A 193 -6.88 -18.44 -3.35
CA ARG A 193 -7.43 -18.09 -2.03
C ARG A 193 -6.68 -16.97 -1.31
N PHE A 194 -5.35 -16.95 -1.43
CA PHE A 194 -4.47 -16.02 -0.70
C PHE A 194 -4.07 -14.77 -1.50
N ALA A 195 -4.34 -14.70 -2.82
CA ALA A 195 -3.88 -13.59 -3.65
C ALA A 195 -4.54 -12.26 -3.27
N LYS A 196 -5.83 -12.28 -2.90
CA LYS A 196 -6.55 -11.09 -2.43
C LYS A 196 -5.90 -10.45 -1.20
N ALA A 197 -5.33 -11.26 -0.31
CA ALA A 197 -4.64 -10.75 0.87
C ALA A 197 -3.37 -9.94 0.53
N ALA A 198 -2.78 -10.14 -0.65
CA ALA A 198 -1.62 -9.38 -1.12
C ALA A 198 -1.97 -7.93 -1.53
N LEU A 199 -3.24 -7.65 -1.83
CA LEU A 199 -3.73 -6.30 -2.15
C LEU A 199 -3.95 -5.46 -0.90
N PHE A 200 -4.06 -6.10 0.27
CA PHE A 200 -4.35 -5.42 1.53
C PHE A 200 -3.28 -4.38 1.87
N GLY A 201 -3.72 -3.12 2.01
CA GLY A 201 -2.84 -2.00 2.37
C GLY A 201 -1.90 -1.54 1.25
N LYS A 202 -2.05 -2.04 0.02
CA LYS A 202 -1.24 -1.60 -1.13
C LYS A 202 -1.88 -0.41 -1.85
N LEU A 203 -1.07 0.39 -2.52
CA LEU A 203 -1.50 1.51 -3.36
C LEU A 203 -1.75 1.10 -4.82
N ALA A 204 -1.00 0.12 -5.32
CA ALA A 204 -1.18 -0.38 -6.69
C ALA A 204 -0.95 -1.89 -6.80
N ASN A 205 -1.69 -2.52 -7.71
CA ASN A 205 -1.38 -3.82 -8.26
C ASN A 205 -0.98 -3.64 -9.72
N ILE A 206 0.31 -3.77 -10.01
CA ILE A 206 0.88 -3.56 -11.34
C ILE A 206 1.25 -4.92 -11.91
N TYR A 207 0.53 -5.37 -12.93
CA TYR A 207 0.82 -6.62 -13.61
C TYR A 207 0.97 -6.40 -15.11
N ALA A 208 2.18 -6.62 -15.60
CA ALA A 208 2.51 -6.44 -17.00
C ALA A 208 2.21 -7.70 -17.83
N ASP A 209 1.92 -7.49 -19.11
CA ASP A 209 1.74 -8.54 -20.11
C ASP A 209 0.69 -9.60 -19.76
N ILE A 210 -0.54 -9.17 -19.46
CA ILE A 210 -1.65 -10.11 -19.31
C ILE A 210 -1.84 -10.87 -20.63
N PRO A 211 -1.89 -12.22 -20.60
CA PRO A 211 -2.28 -13.01 -21.77
C PRO A 211 -3.69 -12.61 -22.25
N ALA A 212 -3.97 -12.83 -23.54
CA ALA A 212 -5.30 -12.63 -24.11
C ALA A 212 -6.31 -13.73 -23.69
N THR A 213 -6.24 -14.16 -22.44
CA THR A 213 -7.17 -15.09 -21.81
C THR A 213 -8.49 -14.40 -21.53
N ARG A 214 -9.55 -15.19 -21.54
CA ARG A 214 -10.90 -14.73 -21.21
C ARG A 214 -10.95 -14.36 -19.73
N MET A 215 -11.68 -13.29 -19.40
CA MET A 215 -12.11 -13.06 -18.02
C MET A 215 -13.33 -13.94 -17.75
N GLU A 216 -13.17 -14.98 -16.93
CA GLU A 216 -14.25 -15.93 -16.62
C GLU A 216 -15.13 -15.45 -15.45
N HIS A 217 -14.56 -14.71 -14.49
CA HIS A 217 -15.26 -14.33 -13.24
C HIS A 217 -15.14 -12.84 -12.91
N VAL A 218 -15.88 -12.03 -13.67
CA VAL A 218 -15.94 -10.57 -13.54
C VAL A 218 -16.38 -10.08 -12.14
N GLY A 219 -17.03 -10.94 -11.34
CA GLY A 219 -17.53 -10.59 -10.01
C GLY A 219 -16.45 -10.09 -9.04
N VAL A 220 -15.33 -10.81 -8.93
CA VAL A 220 -14.22 -10.43 -8.02
C VAL A 220 -13.59 -9.12 -8.46
N PHE A 221 -13.40 -8.95 -9.77
CA PHE A 221 -12.92 -7.70 -10.35
C PHE A 221 -13.85 -6.53 -10.00
N LYS A 222 -15.16 -6.68 -10.19
CA LYS A 222 -16.17 -5.67 -9.84
C LYS A 222 -16.16 -5.33 -8.35
N THR A 223 -16.02 -6.31 -7.46
CA THR A 223 -15.89 -6.05 -6.01
C THR A 223 -14.64 -5.24 -5.69
N LEU A 224 -13.51 -5.57 -6.31
CA LEU A 224 -12.23 -4.88 -6.09
C LEU A 224 -12.22 -3.44 -6.62
N THR A 225 -12.89 -3.20 -7.75
CA THR A 225 -12.97 -1.88 -8.36
C THR A 225 -14.14 -1.05 -7.83
N GLY A 226 -15.21 -1.68 -7.34
CA GLY A 226 -16.46 -1.05 -6.92
C GLY A 226 -16.48 -0.48 -5.50
N GLY A 227 -15.37 -0.60 -4.75
CA GLY A 227 -15.27 -0.09 -3.38
C GLY A 227 -15.97 -0.94 -2.32
N ASP A 228 -16.43 -2.13 -2.69
CA ASP A 228 -17.00 -3.10 -1.78
C ASP A 228 -15.94 -3.71 -0.85
N THR A 229 -16.37 -4.22 0.31
CA THR A 229 -15.49 -4.96 1.21
C THR A 229 -15.14 -6.32 0.62
N VAL A 230 -13.85 -6.63 0.61
CA VAL A 230 -13.27 -7.85 0.07
C VAL A 230 -12.89 -8.78 1.22
N GLY A 231 -13.43 -10.00 1.19
CA GLY A 231 -12.96 -11.09 2.07
C GLY A 231 -11.65 -11.68 1.56
N ALA A 232 -10.67 -11.83 2.45
CA ALA A 232 -9.36 -12.39 2.18
C ALA A 232 -8.87 -13.29 3.32
N GLU A 233 -7.91 -14.13 2.99
CA GLU A 233 -7.37 -15.12 3.91
C GLU A 233 -5.84 -15.11 3.85
N LYS A 234 -5.18 -15.31 4.99
CA LYS A 234 -3.74 -15.57 5.06
C LYS A 234 -3.53 -17.02 5.47
N LYS A 235 -2.51 -17.66 4.93
CA LYS A 235 -2.19 -19.05 5.27
C LYS A 235 -1.98 -19.17 6.79
N PHE A 236 -2.68 -20.10 7.43
CA PHE A 236 -2.63 -20.35 8.88
C PHE A 236 -3.10 -19.20 9.78
N LYS A 237 -3.89 -18.25 9.25
CA LYS A 237 -4.52 -17.18 10.04
C LYS A 237 -6.01 -17.13 9.74
N ASP A 238 -6.77 -16.48 10.62
CA ASP A 238 -8.18 -16.23 10.39
C ASP A 238 -8.41 -15.37 9.15
N GLY A 239 -9.57 -15.59 8.51
CA GLY A 239 -10.04 -14.74 7.43
C GLY A 239 -10.29 -13.32 7.93
N PHE A 240 -10.05 -12.34 7.06
CA PHE A 240 -10.29 -10.93 7.36
C PHE A 240 -10.93 -10.24 6.16
N SER A 241 -11.48 -9.06 6.42
CA SER A 241 -12.15 -8.25 5.41
C SER A 241 -11.46 -6.90 5.30
N PHE A 242 -11.36 -6.37 4.09
CA PHE A 242 -10.75 -5.06 3.85
C PHE A 242 -11.38 -4.33 2.66
N ASN A 243 -11.24 -3.01 2.62
CA ASN A 243 -11.59 -2.23 1.44
C ASN A 243 -10.34 -2.07 0.57
N ASN A 244 -10.46 -2.38 -0.72
CA ASN A 244 -9.33 -2.31 -1.63
C ASN A 244 -8.89 -0.85 -1.81
N THR A 245 -7.59 -0.60 -1.62
CA THR A 245 -6.93 0.65 -1.99
C THR A 245 -6.02 0.46 -3.20
N ALA A 246 -5.67 -0.78 -3.57
CA ALA A 246 -4.67 -1.04 -4.59
C ALA A 246 -5.25 -0.85 -6.00
N ARG A 247 -4.84 0.22 -6.70
CA ARG A 247 -5.25 0.51 -8.08
C ARG A 247 -4.84 -0.65 -8.97
N LEU A 248 -5.82 -1.27 -9.62
CA LEU A 248 -5.58 -2.38 -10.54
C LEU A 248 -5.06 -1.83 -11.88
N ILE A 249 -3.79 -2.08 -12.17
CA ILE A 249 -3.08 -1.56 -13.33
C ILE A 249 -2.47 -2.73 -14.11
N PHE A 250 -2.80 -2.79 -15.38
CA PHE A 250 -2.49 -3.90 -16.24
C PHE A 250 -1.91 -3.41 -17.56
N SER A 251 -1.05 -4.20 -18.19
CA SER A 251 -0.70 -3.98 -19.60
C SER A 251 -0.90 -5.24 -20.42
N THR A 252 -1.23 -5.06 -21.70
CA THR A 252 -1.35 -6.16 -22.65
C THR A 252 -1.10 -5.70 -24.07
N ASN A 253 -0.70 -6.63 -24.94
CA ASN A 253 -0.64 -6.41 -26.38
C ASN A 253 -2.01 -6.60 -27.05
N LYS A 254 -2.90 -7.40 -26.44
CA LYS A 254 -4.23 -7.68 -26.99
C LYS A 254 -5.25 -7.64 -25.85
N PRO A 255 -6.34 -6.86 -25.98
CA PRO A 255 -7.32 -6.76 -24.90
C PRO A 255 -7.90 -8.14 -24.56
N PRO A 256 -8.16 -8.43 -23.28
CA PRO A 256 -8.81 -9.67 -22.89
C PRO A 256 -10.22 -9.74 -23.48
N LYS A 257 -10.68 -10.95 -23.80
CA LYS A 257 -12.08 -11.16 -24.23
C LYS A 257 -12.98 -11.14 -23.00
N VAL A 258 -13.97 -10.23 -22.99
CA VAL A 258 -14.99 -10.11 -21.94
C VAL A 258 -16.33 -10.57 -22.53
N GLU A 259 -17.08 -11.44 -21.83
CA GLU A 259 -18.43 -11.85 -22.27
C GLU A 259 -19.47 -10.74 -22.08
N GLU A 260 -19.39 -10.02 -20.96
CA GLU A 260 -20.26 -8.90 -20.65
C GLU A 260 -19.70 -7.58 -21.22
N ASP A 261 -19.81 -7.39 -22.54
CA ASP A 261 -19.52 -6.09 -23.18
C ASP A 261 -20.69 -5.12 -22.97
N THR A 262 -20.94 -4.77 -21.70
CA THR A 262 -22.01 -3.85 -21.32
C THR A 262 -21.44 -2.53 -20.86
N LEU A 263 -22.18 -1.44 -21.08
CA LEU A 263 -21.79 -0.10 -20.63
C LEU A 263 -21.56 -0.04 -19.11
N ALA A 264 -22.18 -0.94 -18.34
CA ALA A 264 -21.99 -1.08 -16.90
C ALA A 264 -20.63 -1.69 -16.50
N PHE A 265 -20.01 -2.50 -17.36
CA PHE A 265 -18.68 -3.06 -17.12
C PHE A 265 -17.58 -2.02 -17.35
N TRP A 266 -17.76 -1.16 -18.36
CA TRP A 266 -16.81 -0.10 -18.70
C TRP A 266 -17.04 1.22 -17.94
N ARG A 267 -18.05 1.26 -17.07
CA ARG A 267 -18.46 2.47 -16.36
C ARG A 267 -17.75 2.70 -15.05
#